data_AF-A0A527V2R6-F1
#
_entry.id   AF-A0A527V2R6-F1
#
_cell.length_a   1.000
_cell.length_b   1.000
_cell.length_c   1.000
_cell.angle_alpha   90.00
_cell.angle_beta   90.00
_cell.angle_gamma   90.00
#
_symmetry.space_group_name_H-M   'P 1'
#
loop_
_entity.id
_entity.type
_entity.pdbx_description
1 polymer ?
#
loop_
_entity_poly.entity_id
_entity_poly.type
_entity_poly.pdbx_seq_one_letter_code
_entity_poly.pdbx_strand_id
1 'polypeptide(L)'
;MAVAWIGNRETLIERAAAHAAALLGSSRCPVFSLDTDIHGTRAAIALAERVGAAYDHAEGAAVSREVALFTDKGAMTVAPGEARRRADVVVIVGELPQIHHQFLGELSATVPDLSAPDLSARNQREIFFVGSNEMSAPRLSNGRTPTLLSCG
;
A
#
# COMPACT_ATOMS: atom_id res chain seq x y z
N MET A 1 30.86 6.50 -4.85
CA MET A 1 30.57 7.86 -5.34
C MET A 1 29.25 7.81 -6.09
N ALA A 2 28.31 8.69 -5.78
CA ALA A 2 27.04 8.74 -6.53
C ALA A 2 27.31 9.38 -7.91
N VAL A 3 26.79 8.75 -8.96
CA VAL A 3 26.94 9.17 -10.35
C VAL A 3 25.68 9.93 -10.78
N ALA A 4 25.84 11.02 -11.53
CA ALA A 4 24.74 11.79 -12.08
C ALA A 4 24.90 11.99 -13.59
N TRP A 5 23.80 12.25 -14.29
CA TRP A 5 23.79 12.40 -15.74
C TRP A 5 22.97 13.62 -16.19
N ILE A 6 23.39 14.27 -17.28
CA ILE A 6 22.59 15.23 -18.03
C ILE A 6 22.50 14.71 -19.47
N GLY A 7 21.29 14.35 -19.90
CA GLY A 7 21.11 13.58 -21.13
C GLY A 7 21.79 12.22 -21.02
N ASN A 8 22.72 11.93 -21.91
CA ASN A 8 23.51 10.69 -21.91
C ASN A 8 24.95 10.87 -21.41
N ARG A 9 25.29 12.00 -20.78
CA ARG A 9 26.66 12.31 -20.31
C ARG A 9 26.74 12.33 -18.80
N GLU A 10 27.73 11.62 -18.26
CA GLU A 10 28.07 11.65 -16.84
C GLU A 10 28.53 13.05 -16.40
N THR A 11 28.19 13.43 -15.17
CA THR A 11 28.53 14.73 -14.59
C THR A 11 28.60 14.67 -13.05
N LEU A 12 29.03 15.78 -12.45
CA LEU A 12 29.01 15.98 -11.00
C LEU A 12 27.57 16.21 -10.50
N ILE A 13 27.26 15.75 -9.29
CA ILE A 13 25.94 15.89 -8.67
C ILE A 13 25.53 17.36 -8.57
N GLU A 14 26.46 18.25 -8.23
CA GLU A 14 26.22 19.68 -8.09
C GLU A 14 25.81 20.30 -9.43
N ARG A 15 26.41 19.83 -10.54
CA ARG A 15 26.07 20.27 -11.89
C ARG A 15 24.69 19.75 -12.32
N ALA A 16 24.38 18.49 -12.01
CA ALA A 16 23.07 17.91 -12.29
C ALA A 16 21.96 18.61 -11.49
N ALA A 17 22.19 18.89 -10.20
CA ALA A 17 21.26 19.60 -9.34
C ALA A 17 21.01 21.04 -9.81
N ALA A 18 22.07 21.78 -10.18
CA ALA A 18 21.93 23.12 -10.75
C ALA A 18 21.14 23.11 -12.07
N HIS A 19 21.37 22.10 -12.92
CA HIS A 19 20.63 21.93 -14.17
C HIS A 19 19.14 21.64 -13.92
N ALA A 20 18.82 20.72 -13.01
CA ALA A 20 17.44 20.44 -12.61
C ALA A 20 16.73 21.67 -12.02
N ALA A 21 17.43 22.45 -11.20
CA ALA A 21 16.90 23.70 -10.64
C ALA A 21 16.57 24.73 -11.74
N ALA A 22 17.40 24.84 -12.78
CA ALA A 22 17.12 25.71 -13.93
C ALA A 22 15.89 25.25 -14.74
N LEU A 23 15.72 23.93 -14.92
CA LEU A 23 14.53 23.38 -15.57
C LEU A 23 13.26 23.65 -14.76
N LEU A 24 13.31 23.44 -13.44
CA LEU A 24 12.18 23.73 -12.56
C LEU A 24 11.84 25.22 -12.56
N GLY A 25 12.84 26.11 -12.44
CA GLY A 25 12.63 27.55 -12.39
C GLY A 25 12.13 28.18 -13.70
N SER A 26 12.35 27.52 -14.83
CA SER A 26 11.84 27.97 -16.15
C SER A 26 10.50 27.33 -16.54
N SER A 27 10.03 26.34 -15.77
CA SER A 27 8.78 25.63 -16.03
C SER A 27 7.58 26.44 -15.56
N ARG A 28 6.54 26.54 -16.40
CA ARG A 28 5.28 27.22 -16.04
C ARG A 28 4.33 26.36 -15.20
N CYS A 29 4.49 25.03 -15.27
CA CYS A 29 3.67 24.05 -14.56
C CYS A 29 4.53 22.82 -14.25
N PRO A 30 5.47 22.93 -13.29
CA PRO A 30 6.25 21.78 -12.85
C PRO A 30 5.34 20.75 -12.14
N VAL A 31 5.68 19.47 -12.27
CA VAL A 31 4.93 18.36 -11.66
C VAL A 31 5.92 17.39 -10.99
N PHE A 32 5.55 16.88 -9.82
CA PHE A 32 6.34 15.95 -9.03
C PHE A 32 5.53 14.67 -8.81
N SER A 33 6.17 13.51 -8.99
CA SER A 33 5.66 12.21 -8.54
C SER A 33 6.54 11.72 -7.39
N LEU A 34 5.91 11.23 -6.32
CA LEU A 34 6.57 10.84 -5.09
C LEU A 34 6.49 9.33 -4.88
N ASP A 35 7.65 8.70 -4.75
CA ASP A 35 7.82 7.31 -4.32
C ASP A 35 9.18 7.18 -3.60
N THR A 36 9.22 7.61 -2.35
CA THR A 36 10.45 7.69 -1.55
C THR A 36 10.13 7.64 -0.06
N ASP A 37 11.17 7.61 0.78
CA ASP A 37 10.99 7.61 2.23
C ASP A 37 10.38 8.93 2.76
N ILE A 38 10.17 9.00 4.07
CA ILE A 38 9.56 10.16 4.74
C ILE A 38 10.42 11.42 4.54
N HIS A 39 11.75 11.30 4.53
CA HIS A 39 12.64 12.45 4.36
C HIS A 39 12.63 12.96 2.93
N GLY A 40 12.69 12.05 1.94
CA GLY A 40 12.56 12.37 0.53
C GLY A 40 11.21 13.01 0.21
N THR A 41 10.12 12.48 0.78
CA THR A 41 8.77 13.01 0.57
C THR A 41 8.66 14.44 1.11
N ARG A 42 9.16 14.69 2.33
CA ARG A 42 9.19 16.03 2.92
C ARG A 42 10.03 17.02 2.09
N ALA A 43 11.20 16.59 1.62
CA ALA A 43 12.07 17.43 0.81
C ALA A 43 11.44 17.75 -0.56
N ALA A 44 10.79 16.77 -1.18
CA ALA A 44 10.12 16.93 -2.46
C ALA A 44 8.90 17.86 -2.36
N ILE A 45 8.07 17.71 -1.32
CA ILE A 45 6.94 18.62 -1.06
C ILE A 45 7.46 20.05 -0.83
N ALA A 46 8.47 20.25 0.01
CA ALA A 46 9.04 21.58 0.24
C ALA A 46 9.62 22.21 -1.04
N LEU A 47 10.24 21.40 -1.91
CA LEU A 47 10.72 21.87 -3.21
C LEU A 47 9.56 22.22 -4.16
N ALA A 48 8.54 21.36 -4.22
CA ALA A 48 7.34 21.56 -5.04
C ALA A 48 6.62 22.86 -4.64
N GLU A 49 6.43 23.10 -3.34
CA GLU A 49 5.87 24.35 -2.81
C GLU A 49 6.70 25.56 -3.25
N ARG A 50 8.04 25.47 -3.16
CA ARG A 50 8.93 26.57 -3.52
C ARG A 50 8.88 26.93 -5.02
N VAL A 51 8.64 25.95 -5.89
CA VAL A 51 8.59 26.16 -7.35
C VAL A 51 7.16 26.25 -7.89
N GLY A 52 6.14 26.21 -7.02
CA GLY A 52 4.73 26.26 -7.42
C GLY A 52 4.28 25.03 -8.22
N ALA A 53 4.84 23.86 -7.93
CA ALA A 53 4.51 22.62 -8.62
C ALA A 53 3.28 21.91 -8.03
N ALA A 54 2.55 21.21 -8.89
CA ALA A 54 1.66 20.15 -8.45
C ALA A 54 2.49 18.91 -8.05
N TYR A 55 2.02 18.16 -7.06
CA TYR A 55 2.64 16.90 -6.65
C TYR A 55 1.58 15.84 -6.39
N ASP A 56 1.91 14.59 -6.69
CA ASP A 56 1.09 13.41 -6.40
C ASP A 56 1.98 12.21 -6.04
N HIS A 57 1.40 11.20 -5.40
CA HIS A 57 2.06 9.92 -5.18
C HIS A 57 2.13 9.13 -6.50
N ALA A 58 3.13 8.25 -6.67
CA ALA A 58 3.21 7.39 -7.87
C ALA A 58 1.95 6.53 -8.07
N GLU A 59 1.33 6.10 -6.97
CA GLU A 59 0.03 5.41 -6.91
C GLU A 59 -1.13 6.36 -6.52
N GLY A 60 -1.08 7.63 -6.95
CA GLY A 60 -2.02 8.68 -6.55
C GLY A 60 -3.49 8.36 -6.77
N ALA A 61 -3.82 7.56 -7.80
CA ALA A 61 -5.18 7.10 -8.05
C ALA A 61 -5.70 6.16 -6.95
N ALA A 62 -4.84 5.28 -6.40
CA ALA A 62 -5.22 4.40 -5.30
C ALA A 62 -5.41 5.20 -4.00
N VAL A 63 -4.44 6.08 -3.69
CA VAL A 63 -4.50 6.97 -2.53
C VAL A 63 -5.76 7.85 -2.57
N SER A 64 -6.08 8.42 -3.73
CA SER A 64 -7.26 9.28 -3.91
C SER A 64 -8.58 8.53 -3.65
N ARG A 65 -8.69 7.26 -4.09
CA ARG A 65 -9.88 6.43 -3.81
C ARG A 65 -10.03 6.13 -2.32
N GLU A 66 -8.93 5.84 -1.62
CA GLU A 66 -8.95 5.58 -0.19
C GLU A 66 -9.30 6.84 0.62
N VAL A 67 -8.70 7.99 0.28
CA VAL A 67 -9.02 9.28 0.90
C VAL A 67 -10.50 9.64 0.67
N ALA A 68 -11.02 9.42 -0.54
CA ALA A 68 -12.43 9.65 -0.83
C ALA A 68 -13.35 8.77 0.05
N LEU A 69 -13.02 7.49 0.23
CA LEU A 69 -13.76 6.59 1.12
C LEU A 69 -13.76 7.09 2.56
N PHE A 70 -12.59 7.44 3.10
CA PHE A 70 -12.45 7.87 4.50
C PHE A 70 -13.13 9.21 4.77
N THR A 71 -13.08 10.14 3.81
CA THR A 71 -13.71 11.45 3.95
C THR A 71 -15.24 11.39 3.80
N ASP A 72 -15.76 10.48 2.98
CA ASP A 72 -17.21 10.32 2.75
C ASP A 72 -17.88 9.43 3.82
N LYS A 73 -17.24 8.32 4.21
CA LYS A 73 -17.86 7.27 5.04
C LYS A 73 -17.17 7.04 6.39
N GLY A 74 -15.99 7.60 6.60
CA GLY A 74 -15.13 7.24 7.72
C GLY A 74 -14.52 5.84 7.54
N ALA A 75 -13.84 5.36 8.59
CA ALA A 75 -13.23 4.03 8.61
C ALA A 75 -13.23 3.43 10.02
N MET A 76 -13.41 2.12 10.09
CA MET A 76 -13.13 1.31 11.27
C MET A 76 -12.00 0.35 10.94
N THR A 77 -10.79 0.68 11.38
CA THR A 77 -9.58 -0.08 11.06
C THR A 77 -9.03 -0.81 12.29
N VAL A 78 -8.26 -1.86 12.03
CA VAL A 78 -7.59 -2.66 13.06
C VAL A 78 -6.13 -2.83 12.67
N ALA A 79 -5.23 -2.79 13.64
CA ALA A 79 -3.82 -3.04 13.39
C ALA A 79 -3.58 -4.52 12.99
N PRO A 80 -2.60 -4.82 12.13
CA PRO A 80 -2.28 -6.21 11.76
C PRO A 80 -2.01 -7.14 12.95
N GLY A 81 -1.41 -6.62 14.02
CA GLY A 81 -1.16 -7.38 15.24
C GLY A 81 -2.44 -7.76 15.99
N GLU A 82 -3.42 -6.85 16.04
CA GLU A 82 -4.74 -7.11 16.64
C GLU A 82 -5.50 -8.15 15.80
N ALA A 83 -5.47 -8.03 14.47
CA ALA A 83 -6.06 -9.04 13.58
C ALA A 83 -5.43 -10.43 13.82
N ARG A 84 -4.10 -10.51 13.97
CA ARG A 84 -3.39 -11.77 14.24
C ARG A 84 -3.82 -12.43 15.55
N ARG A 85 -4.09 -11.65 16.59
CA ARG A 85 -4.35 -12.15 17.95
C ARG A 85 -5.84 -12.33 18.26
N ARG A 86 -6.73 -11.61 17.57
CA ARG A 86 -8.16 -11.57 17.89
C ARG A 86 -9.09 -12.02 16.77
N ALA A 87 -8.74 -11.78 15.51
CA ALA A 87 -9.67 -12.07 14.41
C ALA A 87 -9.78 -13.58 14.20
N ASP A 88 -10.95 -14.12 14.52
CA ASP A 88 -11.38 -15.50 14.24
C ASP A 88 -11.99 -15.63 12.84
N VAL A 89 -12.58 -14.55 12.31
CA VAL A 89 -13.07 -14.44 10.94
C VAL A 89 -12.32 -13.35 10.18
N VAL A 90 -11.80 -13.69 9.01
CA VAL A 90 -11.15 -12.75 8.07
C VAL A 90 -11.84 -12.85 6.71
N VAL A 91 -12.27 -11.70 6.18
CA VAL A 91 -12.88 -11.61 4.84
C VAL A 91 -11.99 -10.76 3.96
N ILE A 92 -11.60 -11.30 2.81
CA ILE A 92 -10.81 -10.61 1.78
C ILE A 92 -11.75 -10.28 0.65
N VAL A 93 -11.90 -9.00 0.34
CA VAL A 93 -12.82 -8.53 -0.72
C VAL A 93 -12.00 -8.06 -1.91
N GLY A 94 -12.26 -8.62 -3.09
CA GLY A 94 -11.53 -8.37 -4.32
C GLY A 94 -10.22 -9.16 -4.45
N GLU A 95 -9.40 -8.74 -5.42
CA GLU A 95 -8.10 -9.36 -5.69
C GLU A 95 -7.14 -9.14 -4.50
N LEU A 96 -6.34 -10.16 -4.17
CA LEU A 96 -5.28 -10.06 -3.16
C LEU A 96 -3.91 -9.84 -3.83
N PRO A 97 -3.33 -8.62 -3.74
CA PRO A 97 -1.99 -8.34 -4.26
C PRO A 97 -0.92 -9.27 -3.68
N GLN A 98 0.07 -9.64 -4.50
CA GLN A 98 1.16 -10.56 -4.12
C GLN A 98 1.91 -10.11 -2.85
N ILE A 99 2.08 -8.79 -2.66
CA ILE A 99 2.74 -8.22 -1.48
C ILE A 99 2.05 -8.61 -0.15
N HIS A 100 0.76 -8.96 -0.18
CA HIS A 100 0.01 -9.37 1.00
C HIS A 100 -0.08 -10.90 1.20
N HIS A 101 0.46 -11.71 0.29
CA HIS A 101 0.35 -13.18 0.35
C HIS A 101 1.06 -13.74 1.59
N GLN A 102 2.22 -13.20 1.96
CA GLN A 102 2.93 -13.63 3.17
C GLN A 102 2.10 -13.36 4.42
N PHE A 103 1.56 -12.14 4.55
CA PHE A 103 0.74 -11.76 5.71
C PHE A 103 -0.48 -12.66 5.85
N LEU A 104 -1.17 -12.97 4.75
CA LEU A 104 -2.28 -13.90 4.76
C LEU A 104 -1.84 -15.32 5.15
N GLY A 105 -0.70 -15.78 4.64
CA GLY A 105 -0.10 -17.05 5.01
C GLY A 105 0.14 -17.14 6.52
N GLU A 106 0.68 -16.10 7.13
CA GLU A 106 0.92 -16.03 8.58
C GLU A 106 -0.39 -15.97 9.39
N LEU A 107 -1.39 -15.23 8.91
CA LEU A 107 -2.73 -15.25 9.51
C LEU A 107 -3.32 -16.66 9.47
N SER A 108 -3.23 -17.36 8.35
CA SER A 108 -3.80 -18.72 8.26
C SER A 108 -3.13 -19.75 9.15
N ALA A 109 -1.86 -19.52 9.53
CA ALA A 109 -1.08 -20.42 10.37
C ALA A 109 -1.21 -20.13 11.88
N THR A 110 -1.84 -19.03 12.27
CA THR A 110 -1.95 -18.62 13.68
C THR A 110 -3.37 -18.77 14.22
N VAL A 111 -3.46 -19.12 15.50
CA VAL A 111 -4.72 -19.19 16.24
C VAL A 111 -4.91 -17.88 17.00
N PRO A 112 -6.11 -17.26 16.97
CA PRO A 112 -6.38 -16.05 17.74
C PRO A 112 -6.47 -16.39 19.23
N ASP A 113 -5.47 -16.00 20.01
CA ASP A 113 -5.31 -16.35 21.42
C ASP A 113 -5.77 -15.25 22.40
N LEU A 114 -6.24 -14.12 21.87
CA LEU A 114 -6.96 -13.06 22.61
C LEU A 114 -8.43 -12.96 22.18
N SER A 115 -8.99 -14.03 21.62
CA SER A 115 -10.40 -14.16 21.25
C SER A 115 -11.29 -14.32 22.48
N ALA A 116 -12.59 -14.01 22.34
CA ALA A 116 -13.55 -14.18 23.42
C ALA A 116 -13.63 -15.68 23.84
N PRO A 117 -13.75 -15.99 25.15
CA PRO A 117 -13.68 -17.37 25.64
C PRO A 117 -14.75 -18.31 25.08
N ASP A 118 -15.91 -17.79 24.67
CA ASP A 118 -17.05 -18.58 24.18
C ASP A 118 -16.93 -18.98 22.69
N LEU A 119 -16.28 -18.17 21.86
CA LEU A 119 -15.98 -18.44 20.44
C LEU A 119 -14.74 -19.35 20.26
N SER A 120 -13.89 -19.41 21.29
CA SER A 120 -12.61 -20.12 21.30
C SER A 120 -12.72 -21.66 21.24
N ALA A 121 -13.92 -22.24 21.42
CA ALA A 121 -14.12 -23.69 21.33
C ALA A 121 -13.80 -24.25 19.94
N ARG A 122 -13.83 -23.42 18.88
CA ARG A 122 -13.49 -23.82 17.50
C ARG A 122 -12.03 -23.60 17.11
N ASN A 123 -11.26 -22.84 17.89
CA ASN A 123 -9.81 -22.59 17.78
C ASN A 123 -9.20 -22.50 16.37
N GLN A 124 -9.98 -22.15 15.35
CA GLN A 124 -9.59 -22.14 13.96
C GLN A 124 -10.08 -20.86 13.32
N ARG A 125 -9.14 -20.09 12.74
CA ARG A 125 -9.45 -18.93 11.92
C ARG A 125 -10.16 -19.37 10.64
N GLU A 126 -11.25 -18.69 10.31
CA GLU A 126 -11.98 -18.82 9.06
C GLU A 126 -11.59 -17.67 8.12
N ILE A 127 -11.28 -18.01 6.86
CA ILE A 127 -10.86 -17.05 5.85
C ILE A 127 -11.78 -17.18 4.64
N PHE A 128 -12.41 -16.06 4.29
CA PHE A 128 -13.33 -15.94 3.16
C PHE A 128 -12.74 -15.01 2.11
N PHE A 129 -13.00 -15.32 0.84
CA PHE A 129 -12.70 -14.43 -0.28
C PHE A 129 -14.02 -14.07 -0.96
N VAL A 130 -14.27 -12.78 -1.14
CA VAL A 130 -15.44 -12.25 -1.83
C VAL A 130 -14.97 -11.62 -3.13
N GLY A 131 -15.44 -12.11 -4.27
CA GLY A 131 -15.10 -11.53 -5.57
C GLY A 131 -15.81 -12.19 -6.73
N SER A 132 -15.35 -11.88 -7.95
CA SER A 132 -15.92 -12.45 -9.17
C SER A 132 -15.64 -13.95 -9.27
N ASN A 133 -16.47 -14.68 -10.02
CA ASN A 133 -16.32 -16.13 -10.22
C ASN A 133 -14.98 -16.54 -10.84
N GLU A 134 -14.29 -15.63 -11.53
CA GLU A 134 -13.00 -15.88 -12.16
C GLU A 134 -11.80 -15.66 -11.22
N MET A 135 -12.06 -15.19 -9.99
CA MET A 135 -11.02 -14.86 -9.03
C MET A 135 -10.49 -16.14 -8.35
N SER A 136 -9.19 -16.38 -8.49
CA SER A 136 -8.54 -17.53 -7.87
C SER A 136 -8.03 -17.18 -6.47
N ALA A 137 -8.44 -17.95 -5.47
CA ALA A 137 -7.92 -17.76 -4.11
C ALA A 137 -6.50 -18.33 -3.99
N PRO A 138 -5.52 -17.60 -3.43
CA PRO A 138 -4.21 -18.14 -3.16
C PRO A 138 -4.31 -19.30 -2.17
N ARG A 139 -3.48 -20.34 -2.36
CA ARG A 139 -3.39 -21.43 -1.38
C ARG A 139 -2.81 -20.90 -0.08
N LEU A 140 -3.48 -21.20 1.03
CA LEU A 140 -2.98 -20.84 2.35
C LEU A 140 -1.77 -21.72 2.72
N SER A 141 -0.89 -21.19 3.57
CA SER A 141 0.37 -21.85 3.97
C SER A 141 0.15 -23.18 4.69
N ASN A 142 -1.02 -23.37 5.30
CA ASN A 142 -1.46 -24.59 5.98
C ASN A 142 -2.14 -25.62 5.06
N GLY A 143 -2.17 -25.38 3.74
CA GLY A 143 -2.82 -26.25 2.76
C GLY A 143 -4.35 -26.17 2.72
N ARG A 144 -4.98 -25.31 3.53
CA ARG A 144 -6.43 -25.06 3.48
C ARG A 144 -6.77 -24.17 2.29
N THR A 145 -7.93 -24.43 1.69
CA THR A 145 -8.53 -23.52 0.71
C THR A 145 -9.50 -22.60 1.44
N PRO A 146 -9.40 -21.28 1.25
CA PRO A 146 -10.36 -20.36 1.84
C PRO A 146 -11.72 -20.48 1.15
N THR A 147 -12.80 -20.10 1.84
CA THR A 147 -14.15 -20.18 1.29
C THR A 147 -14.37 -19.04 0.30
N LEU A 148 -14.64 -19.38 -0.97
CA LEU A 148 -14.99 -18.41 -2.01
C LEU A 148 -16.48 -18.07 -1.93
N LEU A 149 -16.77 -16.77 -1.85
CA LEU A 149 -18.09 -16.17 -1.91
C LEU A 149 -18.17 -15.34 -3.19
N SER A 150 -19.11 -15.68 -4.06
CA SER A 150 -19.32 -14.96 -5.31
C SER A 150 -20.20 -13.74 -5.10
N CYS A 151 -19.80 -12.61 -5.66
CA CYS A 151 -20.68 -11.47 -5.87
C CYS A 151 -21.21 -11.50 -7.32
N GLY A 152 -22.25 -12.32 -7.53
CA GLY A 152 -23.20 -12.31 -8.66
C GLY A 152 -22.69 -11.89 -10.04
#